data_AF-A0A8X6RF26-F1
#
_entry.id   AF-A0A8X6RF26-F1
#
_cell.length_a   1.000
_cell.length_b   1.000
_cell.length_c   1.000
_cell.angle_alpha   90.00
_cell.angle_beta   90.00
_cell.angle_gamma   90.00
#
_symmetry.space_group_name_H-M   'P 1'
#
loop_
_entity.id
_entity.type
_entity.pdbx_description
1 polymer ?
#
loop_
_entity_poly.entity_id
_entity_poly.type
_entity_poly.pdbx_seq_one_letter_code
_entity_poly.pdbx_strand_id
1 'polypeptide(L)'
;MDNFLSHKRTFDDNKASTSAQTSIVPKIKSRKYSQEYLNFGFTITEVNGEEKPLCVICSKILAADSMKPNKLKRHFETLHVNEKALLTSYKVSYKIARCKKPHTIAEELILPAAIEIVETMFGDNFAKELQSIPLSNDTVSRRIDDIAEDVE
;
A
#
# COMPACT_ATOMS: atom_id res chain seq x y z
N MET A 1 25.54 6.40 -3.96
CA MET A 1 26.64 7.19 -4.53
C MET A 1 26.27 7.43 -5.97
N ASP A 2 25.96 8.68 -6.21
CA ASP A 2 25.17 9.19 -7.32
C ASP A 2 25.95 9.18 -8.62
N ASN A 3 25.29 8.76 -9.69
CA ASN A 3 25.61 9.20 -11.04
C ASN A 3 24.45 8.81 -11.93
N PHE A 4 23.72 9.79 -12.47
CA PHE A 4 23.34 9.75 -13.88
C PHE A 4 22.89 11.16 -14.30
N LEU A 5 23.88 11.92 -14.75
CA LEU A 5 23.69 13.05 -15.64
C LEU A 5 23.06 12.56 -16.94
N SER A 6 21.92 13.13 -17.33
CA SER A 6 21.52 13.23 -18.74
C SER A 6 21.53 14.71 -19.15
N HIS A 7 22.68 15.14 -19.68
CA HIS A 7 22.76 16.23 -20.67
C HIS A 7 21.94 15.80 -21.90
N LYS A 8 21.24 16.63 -22.67
CA LYS A 8 21.49 18.02 -23.07
C LYS A 8 20.19 18.55 -23.69
N ARG A 9 19.85 19.82 -23.46
CA ARG A 9 19.34 20.71 -24.53
C ARG A 9 19.59 22.16 -24.10
N THR A 10 20.47 22.81 -24.85
CA THR A 10 20.87 24.21 -24.75
C THR A 10 19.66 25.11 -25.04
N PHE A 11 19.41 26.06 -24.14
CA PHE A 11 18.58 27.23 -24.38
C PHE A 11 19.53 28.40 -24.60
N ASP A 12 19.39 29.09 -25.72
CA ASP A 12 19.77 30.50 -25.83
C ASP A 12 18.63 31.19 -26.59
N ASP A 13 17.86 31.99 -25.86
CA ASP A 13 16.97 32.99 -26.44
C ASP A 13 16.91 34.25 -25.57
N ASN A 14 17.12 35.37 -26.26
CA ASN A 14 16.49 36.68 -26.07
C ASN A 14 17.04 37.75 -25.09
N LYS A 15 17.51 38.84 -25.72
CA LYS A 15 16.86 40.17 -25.90
C LYS A 15 16.53 41.04 -24.68
N ALA A 16 16.93 42.30 -24.83
CA ALA A 16 16.72 43.48 -23.99
C ALA A 16 15.29 43.66 -23.43
N SER A 17 15.22 44.30 -22.26
CA SER A 17 14.04 44.95 -21.70
C SER A 17 14.37 46.39 -21.28
N THR A 18 13.44 47.31 -21.59
CA THR A 18 13.19 48.55 -20.83
C THR A 18 11.79 48.43 -20.22
N SER A 19 11.71 48.75 -18.91
CA SER A 19 10.56 49.17 -18.07
C SER A 19 9.22 48.38 -17.99
N ALA A 20 8.96 47.91 -16.75
CA ALA A 20 7.72 47.89 -15.95
C ALA A 20 6.44 47.15 -16.42
N GLN A 21 6.10 46.03 -15.76
CA GLN A 21 4.82 45.79 -15.07
C GLN A 21 4.79 44.42 -14.36
N THR A 22 4.13 44.40 -13.21
CA THR A 22 4.06 43.32 -12.21
C THR A 22 3.12 42.19 -12.65
N SER A 23 3.57 40.93 -12.58
CA SER A 23 2.68 39.77 -12.45
C SER A 23 3.42 38.59 -11.82
N ILE A 24 3.08 38.29 -10.57
CA ILE A 24 3.49 37.06 -9.87
C ILE A 24 2.78 35.90 -10.56
N VAL A 25 3.47 35.21 -11.47
CA VAL A 25 2.93 33.97 -12.06
C VAL A 25 3.07 32.87 -11.00
N PRO A 26 1.98 32.24 -10.53
CA PRO A 26 2.09 31.09 -9.65
C PRO A 26 2.83 30.00 -10.42
N LYS A 27 3.98 29.59 -9.88
CA LYS A 27 4.77 28.49 -10.45
C LYS A 27 3.90 27.24 -10.37
N ILE A 28 3.22 26.89 -11.47
CA ILE A 28 2.47 25.64 -11.61
C ILE A 28 3.47 24.52 -11.33
N LYS A 29 3.33 23.87 -10.17
CA LYS A 29 4.15 22.72 -9.80
C LYS A 29 3.67 21.54 -10.62
N SER A 30 4.18 21.42 -11.85
CA SER A 30 4.06 20.18 -12.62
C SER A 30 4.79 19.09 -11.84
N ARG A 31 4.03 18.32 -11.06
CA ARG A 31 4.55 17.14 -10.38
C ARG A 31 4.63 16.03 -11.43
N LYS A 32 5.75 15.97 -12.17
CA LYS A 32 6.06 14.82 -13.04
C LYS A 32 6.25 13.59 -12.16
N TYR A 33 5.28 12.67 -12.15
CA TYR A 33 5.35 11.45 -11.35
C TYR A 33 6.02 10.32 -12.13
N SER A 34 6.65 9.37 -11.41
CA SER A 34 7.20 8.15 -12.04
C SER A 34 6.05 7.22 -12.45
N GLN A 35 6.28 6.37 -13.47
CA GLN A 35 5.34 5.33 -13.87
C GLN A 35 5.03 4.36 -12.70
N GLU A 36 5.95 4.23 -11.75
CA GLU A 36 5.86 3.35 -10.57
C GLU A 36 4.62 3.62 -9.70
N TYR A 37 4.03 4.82 -9.77
CA TYR A 37 2.80 5.14 -9.05
C TYR A 37 1.59 4.34 -9.55
N LEU A 38 1.57 3.97 -10.84
CA LEU A 38 0.54 3.09 -11.41
C LEU A 38 0.62 1.67 -10.83
N ASN A 39 1.82 1.22 -10.46
CA ASN A 39 2.02 -0.12 -9.89
C ASN A 39 1.32 -0.30 -8.53
N PHE A 40 0.98 0.79 -7.85
CA PHE A 40 0.27 0.74 -6.56
C PHE A 40 -1.26 0.80 -6.70
N GLY A 41 -1.82 0.76 -7.92
CA GLY A 41 -3.26 0.76 -8.14
C GLY A 41 -3.93 2.10 -7.85
N PHE A 42 -3.30 3.20 -8.25
CA PHE A 42 -3.86 4.55 -8.13
C PHE A 42 -3.94 5.25 -9.48
N THR A 43 -5.01 6.03 -9.66
CA THR A 43 -5.22 6.97 -10.77
C THR A 43 -5.32 8.39 -10.23
N ILE A 44 -5.21 9.38 -11.11
CA ILE A 44 -5.36 10.79 -10.75
C ILE A 44 -6.81 11.21 -11.05
N THR A 45 -7.41 11.95 -10.13
CA THR A 45 -8.70 12.62 -10.31
C THR A 45 -8.59 14.07 -9.88
N GLU A 46 -9.27 14.98 -10.56
CA GLU A 46 -9.28 16.40 -10.23
C GLU A 46 -10.51 16.71 -9.37
N VAL A 47 -10.28 17.26 -8.17
CA VAL A 47 -11.34 17.70 -7.26
C VAL A 47 -11.07 19.16 -6.91
N ASN A 48 -11.98 20.06 -7.29
CA ASN A 48 -11.88 21.50 -7.04
C ASN A 48 -10.59 22.14 -7.61
N GLY A 49 -10.13 21.71 -8.79
CA GLY A 49 -8.89 22.22 -9.40
C GLY A 49 -7.61 21.63 -8.83
N GLU A 50 -7.70 20.67 -7.90
CA GLU A 50 -6.55 19.99 -7.31
C GLU A 50 -6.51 18.50 -7.71
N GLU A 51 -5.36 18.05 -8.24
CA GLU A 51 -5.10 16.64 -8.54
C GLU A 51 -4.96 15.81 -7.26
N LYS A 52 -5.78 14.77 -7.14
CA LYS A 52 -5.81 13.84 -6.01
C LYS A 52 -5.71 12.40 -6.48
N PRO A 53 -5.07 11.52 -5.69
CA PRO A 53 -4.99 10.11 -6.04
C PRO A 53 -6.29 9.39 -5.67
N LEU A 54 -6.83 8.64 -6.62
CA LEU A 54 -7.97 7.76 -6.51
C LEU A 54 -7.46 6.31 -6.52
N CYS A 55 -7.77 5.53 -5.49
CA CYS A 55 -7.48 4.10 -5.51
C CYS A 55 -8.43 3.38 -6.46
N VAL A 56 -7.92 2.56 -7.39
CA VAL A 56 -8.77 1.82 -8.35
C VAL A 56 -9.49 0.62 -7.74
N ILE A 57 -9.03 0.14 -6.58
CA ILE A 57 -9.60 -1.03 -5.91
C ILE A 57 -10.79 -0.63 -5.05
N CYS A 58 -10.64 0.36 -4.16
CA CYS A 58 -11.73 0.80 -3.28
C CYS A 58 -12.37 2.13 -3.68
N SER A 59 -11.97 2.73 -4.81
CA SER A 59 -12.49 4.03 -5.28
C SER A 59 -12.35 5.18 -4.27
N LYS A 60 -11.45 5.05 -3.29
CA LYS A 60 -11.20 6.10 -2.28
C LYS A 60 -10.27 7.18 -2.83
N ILE A 61 -10.72 8.43 -2.78
CA ILE A 61 -9.88 9.61 -3.06
C ILE A 61 -9.08 9.94 -1.80
N LEU A 62 -7.77 10.05 -1.91
CA LEU A 62 -6.91 10.49 -0.80
C LEU A 62 -6.54 11.98 -0.97
N ALA A 63 -6.00 12.57 0.08
CA ALA A 63 -5.46 13.93 0.02
C ALA A 63 -4.35 14.05 -1.05
N ALA A 64 -4.19 15.22 -1.66
CA ALA A 64 -3.16 15.48 -2.66
C ALA A 64 -1.73 15.21 -2.13
N ASP A 65 -1.51 15.43 -0.83
CA ASP A 65 -0.24 15.14 -0.13
C ASP A 65 -0.01 13.63 0.13
N SER A 66 -1.00 12.79 -0.18
CA SER A 66 -0.91 11.34 -0.13
C SER A 66 -0.36 10.72 -1.41
N MET A 67 -0.14 11.50 -2.48
CA MET A 67 0.59 11.08 -3.68
C MET A 67 2.09 10.87 -3.45
N LYS A 68 2.52 10.44 -2.26
CA LYS A 68 3.89 9.97 -2.01
C LYS A 68 3.88 8.44 -2.10
N PRO A 69 4.88 7.78 -2.73
CA PRO A 69 4.88 6.33 -2.94
C PRO A 69 4.65 5.56 -1.64
N ASN A 70 5.35 5.95 -0.56
CA ASN A 70 5.19 5.31 0.75
C ASN A 70 3.77 5.41 1.32
N LYS A 71 3.04 6.50 1.05
CA LYS A 71 1.67 6.67 1.54
C LYS A 71 0.67 5.85 0.71
N LEU A 72 0.89 5.76 -0.60
CA LEU A 72 0.08 4.94 -1.52
C LEU A 72 0.31 3.45 -1.27
N LYS A 73 1.58 3.04 -1.18
CA LYS A 73 2.01 1.69 -0.82
C LYS A 73 1.39 1.27 0.52
N ARG A 74 1.49 2.13 1.54
CA ARG A 74 0.84 1.88 2.83
C ARG A 74 -0.67 1.70 2.68
N HIS A 75 -1.38 2.58 1.98
CA HIS A 75 -2.81 2.42 1.75
C HIS A 75 -3.12 1.05 1.14
N PHE A 76 -2.37 0.66 0.11
CA PHE A 76 -2.56 -0.61 -0.57
C PHE A 76 -2.33 -1.80 0.37
N GLU A 77 -1.19 -1.84 1.07
CA GLU A 77 -0.86 -2.93 2.00
C GLU A 77 -1.85 -3.01 3.19
N THR A 78 -2.36 -1.87 3.66
CA THR A 78 -3.28 -1.84 4.81
C THR A 78 -4.73 -2.14 4.46
N LEU A 79 -5.18 -1.78 3.26
CA LEU A 79 -6.60 -1.85 2.88
C LEU A 79 -6.88 -2.95 1.87
N HIS A 80 -5.89 -3.34 1.07
CA HIS A 80 -6.00 -4.33 0.01
C HIS A 80 -5.12 -5.52 0.35
N VAL A 81 -5.49 -6.21 1.44
CA VAL A 81 -4.86 -7.48 1.80
C VAL A 81 -5.01 -8.45 0.64
N ASN A 82 -3.93 -9.17 0.31
CA ASN A 82 -3.95 -10.21 -0.71
C ASN A 82 -5.10 -11.19 -0.45
N GLU A 83 -5.93 -11.46 -1.45
CA GLU A 83 -7.08 -12.38 -1.34
C GLU A 83 -6.66 -13.76 -0.78
N LYS A 84 -5.49 -14.27 -1.20
CA LYS A 84 -4.94 -15.53 -0.69
C LYS A 84 -4.58 -15.43 0.79
N ALA A 85 -4.00 -14.31 1.22
CA ALA A 85 -3.67 -14.07 2.62
C ALA A 85 -4.95 -13.96 3.48
N LEU A 86 -5.98 -13.26 2.97
CA LEU A 86 -7.27 -13.14 3.61
C LEU A 86 -7.94 -14.52 3.80
N LEU A 87 -8.04 -15.29 2.71
CA LEU A 87 -8.59 -16.66 2.72
C LEU A 87 -7.80 -17.58 3.66
N THR A 88 -6.48 -17.48 3.67
CA THR A 88 -5.63 -18.28 4.55
C THR A 88 -5.92 -17.96 6.02
N SER A 89 -6.07 -16.69 6.38
CA SER A 89 -6.41 -16.33 7.76
C SER A 89 -7.79 -16.83 8.19
N TYR A 90 -8.81 -16.83 7.32
CA TYR A 90 -10.11 -17.47 7.62
C TYR A 90 -9.97 -18.98 7.81
N LYS A 91 -9.21 -19.67 6.95
CA LYS A 91 -8.96 -21.11 7.08
C LYS A 91 -8.27 -21.46 8.41
N VAL A 92 -7.27 -20.68 8.81
CA VAL A 92 -6.58 -20.87 10.10
C VAL A 92 -7.54 -20.63 11.26
N SER A 93 -8.30 -19.52 11.24
CA SER A 93 -9.29 -19.18 12.28
C SER A 93 -10.34 -20.29 12.44
N TYR A 94 -10.87 -20.82 11.32
CA TYR A 94 -11.78 -21.96 11.30
C TYR A 94 -11.17 -23.23 11.95
N LYS A 95 -9.91 -23.53 11.67
CA LYS A 95 -9.22 -24.67 12.29
C LYS A 95 -9.04 -24.49 13.79
N ILE A 96 -8.72 -23.28 14.25
CA ILE A 96 -8.61 -22.94 15.67
C ILE A 96 -9.95 -23.15 16.38
N ALA A 97 -11.03 -22.59 15.81
CA ALA A 97 -12.39 -22.74 16.34
C ALA A 97 -12.80 -24.22 16.43
N ARG A 98 -12.61 -24.99 15.35
CA ARG A 98 -12.96 -26.42 15.32
C ARG A 98 -12.21 -27.27 16.33
N CYS A 99 -10.94 -26.92 16.58
CA CYS A 99 -10.13 -27.59 17.57
C CYS A 99 -10.37 -27.06 19.00
N LYS A 100 -11.30 -26.10 19.19
CA LYS A 100 -11.61 -25.43 20.46
C LYS A 100 -10.36 -24.87 21.14
N LYS A 101 -9.45 -24.31 20.33
CA LYS A 101 -8.22 -23.68 20.82
C LYS A 101 -8.47 -22.18 21.07
N PRO A 102 -7.73 -21.57 22.02
CA PRO A 102 -7.82 -20.11 22.21
C PRO A 102 -7.36 -19.41 20.93
N HIS A 103 -7.98 -18.27 20.60
CA HIS A 103 -7.61 -17.48 19.43
C HIS A 103 -6.17 -16.97 19.50
N THR A 104 -5.60 -16.85 20.70
CA THR A 104 -4.22 -16.39 20.94
C THR A 104 -3.15 -17.28 20.32
N ILE A 105 -3.46 -18.56 20.09
CA ILE A 105 -2.51 -19.53 19.53
C ILE A 105 -2.04 -19.15 18.11
N ALA A 106 -2.83 -18.34 17.40
CA ALA A 106 -2.50 -17.91 16.06
C ALA A 106 -1.23 -17.05 16.04
N GLU A 107 -1.19 -16.02 16.88
CA GLU A 107 -0.08 -15.06 16.96
C GLU A 107 1.08 -15.60 17.80
N GLU A 108 0.78 -16.35 18.87
CA GLU A 108 1.79 -16.87 19.81
C GLU A 108 2.59 -18.06 19.25
N LEU A 109 1.97 -18.87 18.38
CA LEU A 109 2.58 -20.14 17.95
C LEU A 109 2.44 -20.41 16.45
N ILE A 110 1.24 -20.35 15.89
CA ILE A 110 1.01 -20.80 14.50
C ILE A 110 1.78 -19.94 13.51
N LEU A 111 1.69 -18.61 13.61
CA LEU A 111 2.36 -17.71 12.70
C LEU A 111 3.90 -17.75 12.86
N PRO A 112 4.48 -17.65 14.07
CA PRO A 112 5.92 -17.80 14.27
C PRO A 112 6.47 -19.14 13.75
N ALA A 113 5.81 -20.27 14.08
CA ALA A 113 6.27 -21.58 13.65
C ALA A 113 6.20 -21.75 12.12
N ALA A 114 5.15 -21.22 11.47
CA ALA A 114 5.05 -21.27 10.02
C ALA A 114 6.15 -20.42 9.34
N ILE A 115 6.47 -19.25 9.89
CA ILE A 115 7.56 -18.40 9.40
C ILE A 115 8.89 -19.13 9.53
N GLU A 116 9.20 -19.71 10.69
CA GLU A 116 10.47 -20.42 10.93
C GLU A 116 10.64 -21.62 9.99
N ILE A 117 9.57 -22.41 9.78
CA ILE A 117 9.58 -23.54 8.84
C ILE A 117 9.88 -23.05 7.42
N VAL A 118 9.20 -21.98 6.97
CA VAL A 118 9.37 -21.47 5.60
C VAL A 118 10.73 -20.82 5.41
N GLU A 119 11.20 -20.06 6.39
CA GLU A 119 12.53 -19.44 6.41
C GLU A 119 13.63 -20.51 6.32
N THR A 120 13.53 -21.56 7.14
CA THR A 120 14.52 -22.66 7.15
C THR A 120 14.52 -23.47 5.85
N MET A 121 13.34 -23.75 5.30
CA MET A 121 13.21 -24.66 4.15
C MET A 121 13.34 -23.96 2.78
N PHE A 122 12.87 -22.72 2.67
CA PHE A 122 12.73 -22.00 1.40
C PHE A 122 13.43 -20.63 1.39
N GLY A 123 13.87 -20.13 2.55
CA GLY A 123 14.56 -18.85 2.72
C GLY A 123 13.64 -17.66 3.01
N ASP A 124 14.27 -16.56 3.45
CA ASP A 124 13.62 -15.37 4.03
C ASP A 124 12.61 -14.68 3.11
N ASN A 125 12.80 -14.78 1.80
CA ASN A 125 11.94 -14.10 0.83
C ASN A 125 10.49 -14.61 0.89
N PHE A 126 10.30 -15.92 1.07
CA PHE A 126 8.98 -16.52 1.21
C PHE A 126 8.41 -16.30 2.61
N ALA A 127 9.26 -16.31 3.64
CA ALA A 127 8.85 -16.06 5.02
C ALA A 127 8.22 -14.68 5.22
N LYS A 128 8.72 -13.65 4.52
CA LYS A 128 8.13 -12.29 4.53
C LYS A 128 6.70 -12.25 3.97
N GLU A 129 6.34 -13.13 3.05
CA GLU A 129 4.98 -13.20 2.51
C GLU A 129 3.99 -13.68 3.58
N LEU A 130 4.40 -14.59 4.47
CA LEU A 130 3.56 -15.09 5.57
C LEU A 130 3.23 -13.99 6.58
N GLN A 131 4.11 -13.00 6.77
CA GLN A 131 3.85 -11.87 7.67
C GLN A 131 2.69 -10.98 7.19
N SER A 132 2.33 -11.05 5.90
CA SER A 132 1.17 -10.34 5.37
C SER A 132 -0.17 -10.99 5.73
N ILE A 133 -0.16 -12.22 6.27
CA ILE A 133 -1.37 -12.94 6.64
C ILE A 133 -1.92 -12.34 7.94
N PRO A 134 -3.16 -11.82 7.95
CA PRO A 134 -3.72 -11.14 9.11
C PRO A 134 -4.17 -12.16 10.18
N LEU A 135 -3.25 -12.57 11.06
CA LEU A 135 -3.47 -13.56 12.12
C LEU A 135 -3.35 -12.99 13.54
N SER A 136 -3.47 -11.67 13.71
CA SER A 136 -3.46 -11.07 15.06
C SER A 136 -4.60 -11.60 15.92
N ASN A 137 -4.39 -11.62 17.24
CA ASN A 137 -5.38 -12.12 18.20
C ASN A 137 -6.77 -11.51 17.98
N ASP A 138 -6.86 -10.19 17.83
CA ASP A 138 -8.12 -9.48 17.57
C ASP A 138 -8.77 -9.89 16.23
N THR A 139 -7.94 -10.15 15.22
CA THR A 139 -8.43 -10.54 13.89
C THR A 139 -8.98 -11.95 13.90
N VAL A 140 -8.27 -12.87 14.54
CA VAL A 140 -8.70 -14.27 14.66
C VAL A 140 -9.95 -14.37 15.52
N SER A 141 -10.03 -13.63 16.64
CA SER A 141 -11.25 -13.58 17.46
C SER A 141 -12.45 -13.15 16.64
N ARG A 142 -12.37 -11.99 15.96
CA ARG A 142 -13.47 -11.49 15.12
C ARG A 142 -13.90 -12.50 14.06
N ARG A 143 -12.96 -13.15 13.39
CA ARG A 143 -13.28 -14.17 12.37
C ARG A 143 -13.92 -15.42 12.94
N ILE A 144 -13.55 -15.82 14.15
CA ILE A 144 -14.21 -16.93 14.84
C ILE A 144 -15.66 -16.56 15.15
N ASP A 145 -15.91 -15.32 15.57
CA ASP A 145 -17.25 -14.80 15.80
C ASP A 145 -18.05 -14.76 14.47
N ASP A 146 -17.48 -14.21 13.38
CA ASP A 146 -18.08 -14.21 12.03
C ASP A 146 -18.48 -15.64 11.59
N ILE A 147 -17.59 -16.62 11.79
CA ILE A 147 -17.84 -18.03 11.43
C ILE A 147 -18.95 -18.64 12.28
N ALA A 148 -19.10 -18.21 13.53
CA ALA A 148 -20.14 -18.73 14.42
C ALA A 148 -21.54 -18.23 14.02
N GLU A 149 -21.64 -17.02 13.48
CA GLU A 149 -22.89 -16.44 12.98
C GLU A 149 -23.45 -17.19 11.75
N ASP A 150 -22.58 -17.77 10.91
CA ASP A 150 -22.97 -18.51 9.69
C ASP A 150 -23.44 -19.97 9.94
N VAL A 151 -23.50 -20.44 11.19
CA VAL A 151 -23.85 -21.84 11.56
C VAL A 151 -25.23 -21.95 12.25
N GLU A 152 -26.09 -20.92 12.14
CA GLU A 152 -27.51 -21.02 12.56
C GLU A 152 -28.39 -21.88 11.63
#